data_AF-A0A359N1B5-F1
#
_entry.id   AF-A0A359N1B5-F1
#
_cell.length_a   1.000
_cell.length_b   1.000
_cell.length_c   1.000
_cell.angle_alpha   90.00
_cell.angle_beta   90.00
_cell.angle_gamma   90.00
#
_symmetry.space_group_name_H-M   'P 1'
#
loop_
_entity.id
_entity.type
_entity.pdbx_description
1 polymer ?
#
loop_
_entity_poly.entity_id
_entity_poly.type
_entity_poly.pdbx_seq_one_letter_code
_entity_poly.pdbx_strand_id
1 'polypeptide(L)'
;MSLGADIIVGFPGETDDDFQKSLKLIQKYNITKLHAFPFSSHQNHHIIPASKLDNQISDKIKRERMREIMKEAKIVENNFYKKND
;
A
#
# COMPACT_ATOMS: atom_id res chain seq x y z
N MET A 1 10.48 16.71 -10.76
CA MET A 1 9.21 16.78 -10.00
C MET A 1 8.98 15.40 -9.38
N SER A 2 8.72 15.31 -8.07
CA SER A 2 8.50 14.05 -7.37
C SER A 2 7.02 13.88 -7.02
N LEU A 3 6.54 12.63 -7.06
CA LEU A 3 5.17 12.26 -6.71
C LEU A 3 5.17 11.46 -5.40
N GLY A 4 4.24 11.80 -4.51
CA GLY A 4 4.04 11.08 -3.26
C GLY A 4 2.62 10.55 -3.11
N ALA A 5 2.48 9.45 -2.38
CA ALA A 5 1.19 8.86 -2.06
C ALA A 5 1.26 8.05 -0.75
N ASP A 6 0.13 7.99 -0.06
CA ASP A 6 -0.09 7.07 1.06
C ASP A 6 -1.02 5.95 0.61
N ILE A 7 -0.68 4.70 0.94
CA ILE A 7 -1.44 3.51 0.55
C ILE A 7 -1.92 2.77 1.79
N ILE A 8 -3.19 2.36 1.77
CA ILE A 8 -3.73 1.40 2.74
C ILE A 8 -3.64 0.00 2.12
N VAL A 9 -3.04 -0.95 2.83
CA VAL A 9 -2.95 -2.35 2.41
C VAL A 9 -3.81 -3.27 3.27
N GLY A 10 -4.31 -4.34 2.66
CA GLY A 10 -5.17 -5.30 3.31
C GLY A 10 -6.55 -4.73 3.61
N PHE A 11 -7.04 -3.86 2.73
CA PHE A 11 -8.42 -3.39 2.77
C PHE A 11 -9.38 -4.60 2.65
N PRO A 12 -10.57 -4.58 3.28
CA PRO A 12 -11.51 -5.68 3.18
C PRO A 12 -11.86 -6.01 1.72
N GLY A 13 -11.70 -7.28 1.33
CA GLY A 13 -11.88 -7.75 -0.04
C GLY A 13 -10.65 -7.59 -0.97
N GLU A 14 -9.52 -7.07 -0.50
CA GLU A 14 -8.30 -6.90 -1.31
C GLU A 14 -7.71 -8.25 -1.73
N THR A 15 -7.75 -8.53 -3.04
CA THR A 15 -7.20 -9.75 -3.62
C THR A 15 -5.69 -9.63 -3.90
N ASP A 16 -5.03 -10.76 -4.16
CA ASP A 16 -3.63 -10.76 -4.58
C ASP A 16 -3.43 -10.04 -5.92
N ASP A 17 -4.38 -10.15 -6.85
CA ASP A 17 -4.33 -9.46 -8.14
C ASP A 17 -4.42 -7.93 -7.97
N ASP A 18 -5.29 -7.44 -7.07
CA ASP A 18 -5.40 -6.00 -6.76
C ASP A 18 -4.12 -5.46 -6.11
N PHE A 19 -3.53 -6.26 -5.22
CA PHE A 19 -2.25 -5.92 -4.61
C PHE A 19 -1.12 -5.84 -5.67
N GLN A 20 -1.05 -6.82 -6.58
CA GLN A 20 -0.06 -6.82 -7.67
C GLN A 20 -0.27 -5.65 -8.65
N LYS A 21 -1.52 -5.27 -8.95
CA LYS A 21 -1.81 -4.04 -9.72
C LYS A 21 -1.28 -2.80 -9.01
N SER A 22 -1.44 -2.72 -7.69
CA SER A 22 -0.93 -1.58 -6.90
C SER A 22 0.59 -1.45 -7.00
N LEU A 23 1.33 -2.56 -6.91
CA LEU A 23 2.79 -2.58 -7.13
C LEU A 23 3.17 -2.07 -8.53
N LYS A 24 2.46 -2.53 -9.57
CA LYS A 24 2.69 -2.08 -10.96
C LYS A 24 2.44 -0.58 -11.12
N LEU A 25 1.44 -0.02 -10.43
CA LEU A 25 1.14 1.41 -10.48
C LEU A 25 2.26 2.25 -9.84
N ILE A 26 2.81 1.80 -8.70
CA ILE A 26 3.94 2.46 -8.02
C ILE A 26 5.14 2.59 -8.97
N GLN A 27 5.47 1.50 -9.66
CA GLN A 27 6.54 1.48 -10.66
C GLN A 27 6.22 2.37 -11.86
N LYS A 28 5.03 2.20 -12.44
CA LYS A 28 4.61 2.90 -13.67
C LYS A 28 4.66 4.42 -13.52
N TYR A 29 4.24 4.95 -12.37
CA TYR A 29 4.16 6.39 -12.14
C TYR A 29 5.36 6.96 -11.37
N ASN A 30 6.38 6.15 -11.08
CA ASN A 30 7.54 6.54 -10.28
C ASN A 30 7.13 7.26 -8.99
N ILE A 31 6.27 6.62 -8.18
CA ILE A 31 5.85 7.19 -6.90
C ILE A 31 7.04 7.10 -5.92
N THR A 32 7.79 8.19 -5.80
CA THR A 32 9.06 8.24 -5.07
C THR A 32 8.90 8.47 -3.57
N LYS A 33 7.80 9.08 -3.13
CA LYS A 33 7.52 9.36 -1.71
C LYS A 33 6.31 8.58 -1.26
N LEU A 34 6.52 7.31 -0.92
CA LEU A 34 5.44 6.37 -0.62
C LEU A 34 5.49 5.91 0.84
N HIS A 35 4.34 5.93 1.51
CA HIS A 35 4.14 5.22 2.78
C HIS A 35 2.97 4.25 2.66
N ALA A 36 3.07 3.12 3.36
CA ALA A 36 2.03 2.11 3.42
C ALA A 36 1.59 1.86 4.86
N PHE A 37 0.27 1.76 5.06
CA PHE A 37 -0.34 1.46 6.35
C PHE A 37 -1.27 0.26 6.23
N PRO A 38 -1.26 -0.69 7.18
CA PRO A 38 -2.24 -1.76 7.18
C PRO A 38 -3.63 -1.21 7.54
N PHE A 39 -4.68 -1.70 6.88
CA PHE A 39 -6.06 -1.38 7.26
C PHE A 39 -6.35 -1.80 8.70
N SER A 40 -6.85 -0.87 9.51
CA SER A 40 -7.34 -1.12 10.86
C SER A 40 -8.83 -0.85 10.96
N SER A 41 -9.57 -1.81 11.52
CA SER A 41 -11.02 -1.82 11.58
C SER A 41 -11.60 -1.25 12.90
N HIS A 42 -10.81 -0.52 13.69
CA HIS A 42 -11.14 -0.02 15.04
C HIS A 42 -12.65 0.22 15.25
N GLN A 43 -13.24 -0.48 16.23
CA GLN A 43 -14.69 -0.45 16.48
C GLN A 43 -15.09 0.44 17.65
N ASN A 44 -14.13 1.13 18.27
CA ASN A 44 -14.28 1.69 19.61
C ASN A 44 -15.22 2.91 19.62
N HIS A 45 -14.83 4.03 19.00
CA HIS A 45 -15.54 5.32 19.10
C HIS A 45 -16.03 5.87 17.75
N HIS A 46 -15.45 5.42 16.64
CA HIS A 46 -15.88 5.76 15.29
C HIS A 46 -15.87 4.48 14.47
N ILE A 47 -17.06 4.01 14.08
CA ILE A 47 -17.17 2.82 13.22
C ILE A 47 -16.67 3.21 11.83
N ILE A 48 -15.54 2.63 11.42
CA ILE A 48 -15.05 2.75 10.05
C ILE A 48 -16.01 1.92 9.17
N PRO A 49 -16.66 2.51 8.14
CA PRO A 49 -17.65 1.78 7.32
C PRO A 49 -17.10 0.48 6.74
N ALA A 50 -15.83 0.48 6.33
CA ALA A 50 -15.13 -0.68 5.80
C ALA A 50 -14.98 -1.82 6.83
N SER A 51 -15.03 -1.55 8.14
CA SER A 51 -15.01 -2.58 9.18
C SER A 51 -16.22 -3.51 9.14
N LYS A 52 -17.31 -3.10 8.48
CA LYS A 52 -18.52 -3.91 8.31
C LYS A 52 -18.50 -4.76 7.04
N LEU A 53 -17.50 -4.60 6.18
CA LEU A 53 -17.36 -5.37 4.96
C LEU A 53 -16.90 -6.79 5.28
N ASP A 54 -17.39 -7.75 4.51
CA ASP A 54 -16.92 -9.13 4.54
C ASP A 54 -15.48 -9.24 4.00
N ASN A 55 -14.87 -10.43 4.13
CA ASN A 55 -13.54 -10.72 3.61
C ASN A 55 -12.43 -9.81 4.18
N GLN A 56 -12.46 -9.61 5.50
CA GLN A 56 -11.38 -8.96 6.22
C GLN A 56 -10.05 -9.71 6.01
N ILE A 57 -8.99 -8.98 5.70
CA ILE A 57 -7.67 -9.56 5.48
C ILE A 57 -6.98 -9.81 6.83
N SER A 58 -6.28 -10.94 6.96
CA SER A 58 -5.54 -11.25 8.19
C SER A 58 -4.36 -10.29 8.41
N ASP A 59 -4.06 -9.95 9.66
CA ASP A 59 -2.96 -9.04 10.00
C ASP A 59 -1.57 -9.57 9.59
N LYS A 60 -1.45 -10.89 9.36
CA LYS A 60 -0.24 -11.46 8.76
C LYS A 60 -0.08 -10.96 7.32
N ILE A 61 -1.11 -11.13 6.50
CA ILE A 61 -1.11 -10.70 5.09
C ILE A 61 -0.95 -9.18 4.99
N LYS A 62 -1.64 -8.39 5.82
CA LYS A 62 -1.49 -6.92 5.81
C LYS A 62 -0.03 -6.49 6.05
N ARG A 63 0.64 -7.13 7.01
CA ARG A 63 2.05 -6.83 7.33
C ARG A 63 2.99 -7.27 6.23
N GLU A 64 2.73 -8.40 5.58
CA GLU A 64 3.51 -8.87 4.42
C GLU A 64 3.38 -7.87 3.26
N ARG A 65 2.14 -7.52 2.87
CA ARG A 65 1.85 -6.54 1.82
C ARG A 65 2.46 -5.16 2.10
N MET A 66 2.39 -4.68 3.33
CA MET A 66 3.03 -3.42 3.73
C MET A 66 4.55 -3.45 3.49
N ARG A 67 5.23 -4.54 3.91
CA ARG A 67 6.68 -4.67 3.72
C ARG A 67 7.06 -4.70 2.24
N GLU A 68 6.27 -5.39 1.42
CA GLU A 68 6.50 -5.45 -0.03
C GLU A 68 6.34 -4.09 -0.69
N ILE A 69 5.30 -3.33 -0.35
CA ILE A 69 5.09 -1.97 -0.86
C ILE A 69 6.25 -1.05 -0.45
N MET A 70 6.69 -1.10 0.81
CA MET A 70 7.81 -0.28 1.29
C MET A 70 9.14 -0.65 0.61
N LYS A 71 9.35 -1.95 0.32
CA LYS A 71 10.51 -2.41 -0.47
C LYS A 71 10.46 -1.84 -1.88
N GLU A 72 9.31 -1.90 -2.53
CA GLU A 72 9.12 -1.39 -3.89
C GLU A 72 9.31 0.13 -3.96
N ALA A 73 8.78 0.86 -2.99
CA ALA A 73 8.99 2.31 -2.83
C ALA A 73 10.47 2.67 -2.82
N LYS A 74 11.28 1.92 -2.07
CA LYS A 74 12.73 2.15 -1.98
C LYS A 74 13.44 1.93 -3.32
N ILE A 75 13.01 0.92 -4.08
CA ILE A 75 13.55 0.63 -5.41
C ILE A 75 13.23 1.78 -6.37
N VAL A 76 11.97 2.20 -6.42
CA VAL A 76 11.51 3.29 -7.28
C VAL A 76 12.19 4.62 -6.91
N GLU A 77 12.30 4.93 -5.62
CA GLU A 77 13.02 6.10 -5.10
C GLU A 77 14.47 6.12 -5.60
N ASN A 78 15.22 5.03 -5.38
CA ASN A 78 16.61 4.93 -5.78
C ASN A 78 16.80 5.04 -7.30
N ASN A 79 15.93 4.39 -8.08
CA ASN A 79 15.98 4.42 -9.54
C ASN A 79 15.67 5.83 -10.08
N PHE A 80 14.74 6.54 -9.44
CA PHE A 80 14.41 7.91 -9.82
C PHE A 80 15.61 8.84 -9.60
N TYR A 81 16.27 8.81 -8.45
CA TYR A 81 17.43 9.68 -8.22
C TYR A 81 18.60 9.35 -9.15
N LYS A 82 18.96 8.08 -9.34
CA LYS A 82 20.04 7.66 -10.27
C LYS A 82 19.83 8.09 -11.72
N LYS A 83 18.58 8.25 -12.17
CA LYS A 83 18.25 8.64 -13.55
C LYS A 83 18.29 10.16 -13.75
N ASN A 84 18.23 10.94 -12.67
CA ASN A 84 18.19 12.39 -12.70
C ASN A 84 19.49 13.05 -12.19
N ASP A 85 20.52 12.23 -11.88
CA ASP A 85 21.92 12.65 -11.71
C ASP A 85 22.66 12.57 -13.06
#